data_AF-A0A7W0W0Q4-F1
#
_entry.id   AF-A0A7W0W0Q4-F1
#
_cell.length_a   1.000
_cell.length_b   1.000
_cell.length_c   1.000
_cell.angle_alpha   90.00
_cell.angle_beta   90.00
_cell.angle_gamma   90.00
#
_symmetry.space_group_name_H-M   'P 1'
#
loop_
_entity.id
_entity.type
_entity.pdbx_description
1 polymer ?
#
loop_
_entity_poly.entity_id
_entity_poly.type
_entity_poly.pdbx_seq_one_letter_code
_entity_poly.pdbx_strand_id
1 'polypeptide(L)'
;MASQTAPDVMEKLVSLCKRRGFIFQSSEIYGGAGSVWDYGPLGVELKKNLKDRWWHAMVRKRSDIEGLDAAILMHPRVWEASGHVGGFVDPLVDCRNCKKRFRADDAKIKGTPGTPDAQCPACGMKGTLSEARQFNLMFKTFMGPLEDSAAVVYLRPETAQGIYVNFLNVQQSTRQKVPFGIAQIGKAFRNEITPGNFIFRTREFEQMEMQFFVEPESAMEWFEYWKGERMAWHRSLGLDEGRLRFHQHTDKELAHYAKAAFDVQFDFGGTLGFQEIEGVHHRGNFDLTQHQEFSGKKLEYFDQVANQRYLPNIVETSAGADRVTLTLLVDAYREEEVEGDTRVVLGLHPAVAPIKAGVFPLVKKDGMPELATELHRELKRRFPVFY
;
A
#
# COMPACT_ATOMS: atom_id res chain seq x y z
N MET A 1 -3.99 31.55 -12.79
CA MET A 1 -2.65 31.42 -12.19
C MET A 1 -2.15 30.03 -12.53
N ALA A 2 -1.10 29.93 -13.34
CA ALA A 2 -0.57 28.65 -13.78
C ALA A 2 -0.04 27.89 -12.55
N SER A 3 -0.57 26.69 -12.32
CA SER A 3 -0.05 25.73 -11.35
C SER A 3 1.44 25.54 -11.62
N GLN A 4 2.29 25.95 -10.68
CA GLN A 4 3.70 25.57 -10.70
C GLN A 4 3.71 24.05 -10.51
N THR A 5 3.94 23.31 -11.60
CA THR A 5 4.08 21.85 -11.53
C THR A 5 5.24 21.53 -10.61
N ALA A 6 4.96 20.79 -9.52
CA ALA A 6 5.98 20.39 -8.56
C ALA A 6 7.13 19.69 -9.31
N PRO A 7 8.40 20.02 -8.98
CA PRO A 7 9.57 19.55 -9.72
C PRO A 7 9.63 18.01 -9.75
N ASP A 8 10.08 17.44 -10.87
CA ASP A 8 10.27 16.00 -11.01
C ASP A 8 11.44 15.53 -10.14
N VAL A 9 11.10 15.18 -8.90
CA VAL A 9 12.04 14.79 -7.85
C VAL A 9 12.36 13.29 -7.88
N MET A 10 11.66 12.51 -8.71
CA MET A 10 11.69 11.06 -8.64
C MET A 10 13.08 10.50 -8.96
N GLU A 11 13.73 10.95 -10.03
CA GLU A 11 15.09 10.51 -10.37
C GLU A 11 16.10 10.86 -9.28
N LYS A 12 15.99 12.07 -8.70
CA LYS A 12 16.82 12.52 -7.59
C LYS A 12 16.61 11.64 -6.36
N LEU A 13 15.37 11.26 -6.06
CA LEU A 13 15.04 10.36 -4.94
C LEU A 13 15.54 8.94 -5.15
N VAL A 14 15.41 8.38 -6.34
CA VAL A 14 15.96 7.04 -6.64
C VAL A 14 17.47 7.03 -6.35
N SER A 15 18.20 8.04 -6.82
CA SER A 15 19.63 8.20 -6.55
C SER A 15 19.93 8.40 -5.06
N LEU A 16 19.18 9.28 -4.38
CA LEU A 16 19.33 9.53 -2.95
C LEU A 16 19.09 8.26 -2.12
N CYS A 17 18.01 7.54 -2.42
CA CYS A 17 17.62 6.34 -1.69
C CYS A 17 18.70 5.27 -1.74
N LYS A 18 19.27 5.04 -2.93
CA LYS A 18 20.37 4.09 -3.10
C LYS A 18 21.63 4.55 -2.35
N ARG A 19 22.04 5.82 -2.49
CA ARG A 19 23.28 6.33 -1.86
C ARG A 19 23.21 6.40 -0.34
N ARG A 20 22.02 6.63 0.24
CA ARG A 20 21.83 6.83 1.69
C ARG A 20 21.25 5.61 2.40
N GLY A 21 20.98 4.52 1.69
CA GLY A 21 20.51 3.29 2.31
C GLY A 21 19.05 3.31 2.71
N PHE A 22 18.19 3.95 1.92
CA PHE A 22 16.74 3.85 2.07
C PHE A 22 16.19 2.63 1.30
N ILE A 23 16.42 2.56 0.00
CA ILE A 23 15.79 1.56 -0.87
C ILE A 23 16.79 1.10 -1.92
N PHE A 24 16.84 -0.20 -2.14
CA PHE A 24 17.70 -0.87 -3.10
C PHE A 24 16.86 -1.70 -4.08
N GLN A 25 17.37 -1.86 -5.30
CA GLN A 25 16.78 -2.80 -6.24
C GLN A 25 16.99 -4.22 -5.68
N SER A 26 15.90 -4.98 -5.50
CA SER A 26 16.05 -6.34 -4.95
C SER A 26 16.88 -7.20 -5.88
N SER A 27 17.78 -8.01 -5.31
CA SER A 27 18.71 -8.88 -6.05
C SER A 27 19.59 -8.14 -7.08
N GLU A 28 20.00 -6.90 -6.77
CA GLU A 28 20.76 -6.03 -7.69
C GLU A 28 22.02 -6.69 -8.27
N ILE A 29 22.77 -7.44 -7.47
CA ILE A 29 24.00 -8.12 -7.91
C ILE A 29 23.76 -9.19 -9.00
N TYR A 30 22.50 -9.65 -9.15
CA TYR A 30 22.07 -10.61 -10.17
C TYR A 30 21.35 -9.92 -11.34
N GLY A 31 21.42 -8.59 -11.45
CA GLY A 31 20.72 -7.81 -12.48
C GLY A 31 19.35 -7.28 -12.04
N GLY A 32 18.94 -7.54 -10.81
CA GLY A 32 17.70 -7.04 -10.22
C GLY A 32 16.47 -7.89 -10.52
N ALA A 33 15.59 -8.02 -9.52
CA ALA A 33 14.26 -8.60 -9.67
C ALA A 33 13.25 -7.48 -10.02
N GLY A 34 12.68 -7.54 -11.23
CA GLY A 34 11.85 -6.46 -11.76
C GLY A 34 10.73 -6.04 -10.79
N SER A 35 10.84 -4.80 -10.29
CA SER A 35 9.80 -4.13 -9.49
C SER A 35 9.53 -4.80 -8.15
N VAL A 36 10.60 -5.37 -7.60
CA VAL A 36 10.75 -5.82 -6.23
C VAL A 36 11.89 -5.01 -5.61
N TRP A 37 11.71 -4.52 -4.39
CA TRP A 37 12.62 -3.57 -3.77
C TRP A 37 12.93 -3.97 -2.33
N ASP A 38 14.18 -3.77 -1.92
CA ASP A 38 14.65 -4.04 -0.57
C ASP A 38 14.80 -2.72 0.20
N TYR A 39 14.31 -2.66 1.44
CA TYR A 39 14.48 -1.49 2.30
C TYR A 39 15.80 -1.59 3.08
N GLY A 40 16.70 -0.64 2.87
CA GLY A 40 17.98 -0.52 3.56
C GLY A 40 17.86 0.01 4.99
N PRO A 41 18.99 0.27 5.69
CA PRO A 41 18.99 0.63 7.10
C PRO A 41 18.13 1.85 7.46
N LEU A 42 18.12 2.91 6.64
CA LEU A 42 17.26 4.08 6.88
C LEU A 42 15.82 3.83 6.43
N GLY A 43 15.64 3.05 5.36
CA GLY A 43 14.31 2.77 4.82
C GLY A 43 13.49 1.88 5.74
N VAL A 44 14.10 0.87 6.36
CA VAL A 44 13.40 0.00 7.31
C VAL A 44 12.93 0.77 8.53
N GLU A 45 13.76 1.66 9.09
CA GLU A 45 13.36 2.52 10.21
C GLU A 45 12.26 3.52 9.82
N LEU A 46 12.36 4.16 8.65
CA LEU A 46 11.31 5.05 8.15
C LEU A 46 9.97 4.32 7.99
N LYS A 47 9.97 3.19 7.27
CA LYS A 47 8.75 2.40 7.04
C LYS A 47 8.20 1.82 8.34
N LYS A 48 9.06 1.38 9.25
CA LYS A 48 8.64 0.90 10.58
C LYS A 48 7.99 2.02 11.40
N ASN A 49 8.60 3.20 11.47
CA ASN A 49 8.02 4.34 12.19
C ASN A 49 6.65 4.74 11.62
N LEU A 50 6.49 4.71 10.30
CA LEU A 50 5.21 4.93 9.63
C LEU A 50 4.16 3.89 10.07
N LYS A 51 4.49 2.59 9.97
CA LYS A 51 3.60 1.49 10.35
C LYS A 51 3.23 1.53 11.84
N ASP A 52 4.20 1.77 12.72
CA ASP A 52 3.98 1.87 14.16
C ASP A 52 3.04 3.04 14.52
N ARG A 53 3.16 4.16 13.80
CA ARG A 53 2.27 5.32 13.98
C ARG A 53 0.87 5.05 13.46
N TRP A 54 0.72 4.37 12.33
CA TRP A 54 -0.57 3.91 11.84
C TRP A 54 -1.23 2.96 12.84
N TRP A 55 -0.48 1.95 13.31
CA TRP A 55 -0.97 0.96 14.27
C TRP A 55 -1.36 1.60 15.60
N HIS A 56 -0.60 2.60 16.06
CA HIS A 56 -0.96 3.34 17.26
C HIS A 56 -2.28 4.11 17.08
N ALA A 57 -2.47 4.80 15.94
CA ALA A 57 -3.66 5.59 15.66
C ALA A 57 -4.91 4.72 15.44
N MET A 58 -4.78 3.61 14.71
CA MET A 58 -5.89 2.73 14.37
C MET A 58 -6.23 1.75 15.48
N VAL A 59 -5.23 1.17 16.15
CA VAL A 59 -5.46 0.08 17.11
C VAL A 59 -5.27 0.57 18.54
N ARG A 60 -4.07 1.00 18.91
CA ARG A 60 -3.73 1.22 20.34
C ARG A 60 -4.47 2.39 21.00
N LYS A 61 -4.82 3.43 20.24
CA LYS A 61 -5.56 4.60 20.74
C LYS A 61 -7.06 4.35 20.82
N ARG A 62 -7.54 3.25 20.24
CA ARG A 62 -8.95 2.94 20.05
C ARG A 62 -9.36 1.74 20.89
N SER A 63 -10.63 1.69 21.27
CA SER A 63 -11.23 0.55 21.97
C SER A 63 -12.15 -0.29 21.08
N ASP A 64 -12.38 0.17 19.86
CA ASP A 64 -13.30 -0.39 18.88
C ASP A 64 -12.57 -1.02 17.68
N ILE A 65 -11.24 -1.22 17.74
CA ILE A 65 -10.46 -1.86 16.68
C ILE A 65 -9.50 -2.88 17.26
N GLU A 66 -9.58 -4.10 16.76
CA GLU A 66 -8.71 -5.22 17.13
C GLU A 66 -7.63 -5.46 16.07
N GLY A 67 -6.48 -5.97 16.50
CA GLY A 67 -5.38 -6.33 15.60
C GLY A 67 -5.46 -7.77 15.11
N LEU A 68 -5.09 -8.01 13.85
CA LEU A 68 -4.93 -9.34 13.27
C LEU A 68 -3.63 -9.43 12.45
N ASP A 69 -3.04 -10.64 12.41
CA ASP A 69 -1.99 -11.01 11.47
C ASP A 69 -2.34 -12.36 10.83
N ALA A 70 -3.10 -12.32 9.73
CA ALA A 70 -3.47 -13.49 8.96
C ALA A 70 -2.30 -13.96 8.09
N ALA A 71 -2.23 -15.28 7.87
CA ALA A 71 -1.26 -15.88 6.96
C ALA A 71 -1.40 -15.34 5.52
N ILE A 72 -0.29 -15.37 4.76
CA ILE A 72 -0.28 -15.03 3.33
C ILE A 72 -0.95 -16.14 2.50
N LEU A 73 -0.62 -17.40 2.83
CA LEU A 73 -1.18 -18.56 2.16
C LEU A 73 -2.55 -18.86 2.76
N MET A 74 -3.59 -18.79 1.92
CA MET A 74 -4.97 -19.08 2.30
C MET A 74 -5.54 -20.17 1.38
N HIS A 75 -6.58 -20.83 1.86
CA HIS A 75 -7.30 -21.84 1.08
C HIS A 75 -7.79 -21.24 -0.25
N PRO A 76 -7.60 -21.88 -1.42
CA PRO A 76 -7.88 -21.29 -2.73
C PRO A 76 -9.32 -20.80 -2.91
N ARG A 77 -10.30 -21.52 -2.33
CA ARG A 77 -11.72 -21.10 -2.30
C ARG A 77 -11.97 -19.69 -1.73
N VAL A 78 -11.08 -19.14 -0.89
CA VAL A 78 -11.18 -17.76 -0.40
C VAL A 78 -11.10 -16.77 -1.56
N TRP A 79 -10.22 -17.04 -2.53
CA TRP A 79 -10.00 -16.20 -3.71
C TRP A 79 -11.07 -16.42 -4.79
N GLU A 80 -11.71 -17.59 -4.80
CA GLU A 80 -12.90 -17.84 -5.62
C GLU A 80 -14.10 -17.09 -5.05
N ALA A 81 -14.36 -17.21 -3.75
CA ALA A 81 -15.47 -16.55 -3.06
C ALA A 81 -15.40 -15.03 -3.20
N SER A 82 -14.21 -14.45 -3.01
CA SER A 82 -14.00 -13.00 -3.17
C SER A 82 -13.97 -12.53 -4.64
N GLY A 83 -14.08 -13.45 -5.61
CA GLY A 83 -14.08 -13.13 -7.04
C GLY A 83 -12.69 -12.87 -7.64
N HIS A 84 -11.62 -12.92 -6.86
CA HIS A 84 -10.26 -12.63 -7.35
C HIS A 84 -9.77 -13.62 -8.43
N VAL A 85 -10.12 -14.90 -8.33
CA VAL A 85 -9.74 -15.89 -9.36
C VAL A 85 -10.37 -15.55 -10.72
N GLY A 86 -11.63 -15.11 -10.73
CA GLY A 86 -12.37 -14.81 -11.96
C GLY A 86 -12.21 -13.38 -12.48
N GLY A 87 -12.08 -12.40 -11.59
CA GLY A 87 -12.18 -10.97 -11.90
C GLY A 87 -10.92 -10.15 -11.68
N PHE A 88 -9.88 -10.68 -11.01
CA PHE A 88 -8.65 -9.93 -10.75
C PHE A 88 -7.69 -10.01 -11.95
N VAL A 89 -8.13 -9.48 -13.08
CA VAL A 89 -7.46 -9.60 -14.38
C VAL A 89 -7.18 -8.22 -14.99
N ASP A 90 -6.01 -8.10 -15.64
CA ASP A 90 -5.70 -6.97 -16.51
C ASP A 90 -5.67 -7.42 -17.98
N PRO A 91 -6.03 -6.54 -18.93
CA PRO A 91 -5.87 -6.83 -20.35
C PRO A 91 -4.38 -6.77 -20.71
N LEU A 92 -3.83 -7.89 -21.16
CA LEU A 92 -2.42 -8.09 -21.49
C LEU A 92 -2.21 -8.21 -23.01
N VAL A 93 -1.16 -7.58 -23.51
CA VAL A 93 -0.68 -7.72 -24.90
C VAL A 93 0.81 -8.04 -24.93
N ASP A 94 1.25 -8.89 -25.88
CA ASP A 94 2.65 -9.20 -26.11
C ASP A 94 3.14 -8.56 -27.42
N CYS A 95 4.32 -7.95 -27.41
CA CYS A 95 5.00 -7.59 -28.65
C CYS A 95 5.77 -8.79 -29.20
N ARG A 96 5.36 -9.30 -30.37
CA ARG A 96 6.00 -10.44 -31.04
C ARG A 96 7.46 -10.18 -31.41
N ASN A 97 7.84 -8.90 -31.55
CA ASN A 97 9.21 -8.48 -31.87
C ASN A 97 10.11 -8.43 -30.63
N CYS A 98 9.82 -7.55 -29.66
CA CYS A 98 10.69 -7.38 -28.48
C CYS A 98 10.38 -8.30 -27.30
N LYS A 99 9.34 -9.15 -27.41
CA LYS A 99 8.87 -10.09 -26.38
C LYS A 99 8.43 -9.46 -25.06
N LYS A 100 8.39 -8.12 -24.98
CA LYS A 100 7.86 -7.39 -23.84
C LYS A 100 6.33 -7.46 -23.81
N ARG A 101 5.82 -7.36 -22.58
CA ARG A 101 4.41 -7.42 -22.21
C ARG A 101 3.97 -6.04 -21.76
N PHE A 102 2.74 -5.66 -22.12
CA PHE A 102 2.16 -4.38 -21.76
C PHE A 102 0.70 -4.58 -21.40
N ARG A 103 0.16 -3.69 -20.57
CA ARG A 103 -1.28 -3.56 -20.47
C ARG A 103 -1.85 -3.05 -21.80
N ALA A 104 -2.96 -3.59 -22.25
CA ALA A 104 -3.58 -3.23 -23.52
C ALA A 104 -4.09 -1.78 -23.54
N ASP A 105 -4.38 -1.22 -22.36
CA ASP A 105 -4.85 0.14 -22.13
C ASP A 105 -3.71 1.13 -21.79
N ASP A 106 -2.44 0.73 -21.94
CA ASP A 106 -1.30 1.62 -21.73
C ASP A 106 -1.34 2.77 -22.76
N ALA A 107 -1.47 4.01 -22.28
CA ALA A 107 -1.56 5.22 -23.10
C ALA A 107 -0.35 5.44 -24.03
N LYS A 108 0.79 4.77 -23.78
CA LYS A 108 1.96 4.81 -24.67
C LYS A 108 1.78 3.95 -25.93
N ILE A 109 0.84 3.01 -25.92
CA ILE A 109 0.48 2.23 -27.11
C ILE A 109 -0.26 3.16 -28.08
N LYS A 110 0.20 3.24 -29.33
CA LYS A 110 -0.50 3.96 -30.39
C LYS A 110 -1.27 2.98 -31.25
N GLY A 111 -2.55 3.25 -31.52
CA GLY A 111 -3.44 2.32 -32.22
C GLY A 111 -4.01 1.23 -31.29
N THR A 112 -4.80 0.32 -31.85
CA THR A 112 -5.52 -0.70 -31.08
C THR A 112 -4.72 -2.01 -31.06
N PRO A 113 -4.34 -2.58 -29.91
CA PRO A 113 -3.62 -3.85 -29.90
C PRO A 113 -4.30 -4.95 -30.73
N GLY A 114 -3.50 -5.73 -31.47
CA GLY A 114 -3.99 -6.72 -32.43
C GLY A 114 -4.19 -6.20 -33.86
N THR A 115 -4.17 -4.87 -34.08
CA THR A 115 -4.30 -4.30 -35.42
C THR A 115 -2.94 -3.97 -36.08
N PRO A 116 -2.86 -3.85 -37.43
CA PRO A 116 -1.62 -3.53 -38.13
C PRO A 116 -1.01 -2.16 -37.79
N ASP A 117 -1.82 -1.19 -37.36
CA ASP A 117 -1.40 0.15 -36.97
C ASP A 117 -0.88 0.23 -35.52
N ALA A 118 -1.17 -0.78 -34.70
CA ALA A 118 -0.77 -0.86 -33.31
C ALA A 118 0.75 -0.82 -33.15
N GLN A 119 1.26 0.21 -32.50
CA GLN A 119 2.68 0.45 -32.31
C GLN A 119 3.13 0.03 -30.91
N CYS A 120 4.13 -0.85 -30.85
CA CYS A 120 4.75 -1.22 -29.58
C CYS A 120 5.43 0.01 -28.93
N PRO A 121 5.15 0.32 -27.66
CA PRO A 121 5.70 1.50 -26.99
C PRO A 121 7.20 1.36 -26.69
N ALA A 122 7.73 0.12 -26.62
CA ALA A 122 9.13 -0.11 -26.28
C ALA A 122 10.06 -0.17 -27.48
N CYS A 123 9.63 -0.72 -28.62
CA CYS A 123 10.48 -0.87 -29.81
C CYS A 123 9.97 -0.10 -31.04
N GLY A 124 8.81 0.55 -30.94
CA GLY A 124 8.25 1.36 -32.02
C GLY A 124 7.71 0.57 -33.21
N MET A 125 7.74 -0.76 -33.19
CA MET A 125 7.31 -1.57 -34.33
C MET A 125 5.79 -1.70 -34.40
N LYS A 126 5.22 -1.39 -35.57
CA LYS A 126 3.78 -1.49 -35.86
C LYS A 126 3.36 -2.93 -36.18
N GLY A 127 2.12 -3.29 -35.88
CA GLY A 127 1.53 -4.59 -36.21
C GLY A 127 2.15 -5.78 -35.47
N THR A 128 2.88 -5.53 -34.38
CA THR A 128 3.57 -6.58 -33.61
C THR A 128 2.90 -6.93 -32.29
N LEU A 129 1.94 -6.11 -31.84
CA LEU A 129 1.18 -6.38 -30.62
C LEU A 129 0.14 -7.47 -30.88
N SER A 130 0.06 -8.46 -30.00
CA SER A 130 -1.04 -9.45 -30.02
C SER A 130 -2.38 -8.78 -29.73
N GLU A 131 -3.46 -9.51 -30.00
CA GLU A 131 -4.77 -9.21 -29.41
C GLU A 131 -4.67 -9.24 -27.88
N ALA A 132 -5.51 -8.44 -27.23
CA ALA A 132 -5.58 -8.37 -25.78
C ALA A 132 -6.18 -9.66 -25.22
N ARG A 133 -5.57 -10.19 -24.15
CA ARG A 133 -6.11 -11.31 -23.36
C ARG A 133 -6.17 -10.96 -21.90
N GLN A 134 -7.11 -11.54 -21.16
CA GLN A 134 -7.21 -11.33 -19.72
C GLN A 134 -6.11 -12.10 -18.98
N PHE A 135 -5.35 -11.41 -18.14
CA PHE A 135 -4.26 -11.97 -17.36
C PHE A 135 -4.53 -11.79 -15.87
N ASN A 136 -4.65 -12.90 -15.12
CA ASN A 136 -4.87 -12.83 -13.68
C ASN A 136 -3.62 -12.32 -12.97
N LEU A 137 -3.80 -11.31 -12.13
CA LEU A 137 -2.73 -10.61 -11.43
C LEU A 137 -2.31 -11.30 -10.12
N MET A 138 -2.94 -12.40 -9.70
CA MET A 138 -2.50 -13.14 -8.52
C MET A 138 -1.27 -13.99 -8.83
N PHE A 139 -0.31 -14.01 -7.90
CA PHE A 139 0.76 -15.01 -7.95
C PHE A 139 0.21 -16.38 -7.53
N LYS A 140 0.44 -17.36 -8.38
CA LYS A 140 0.06 -18.76 -8.17
C LYS A 140 1.28 -19.58 -7.77
N THR A 141 1.12 -20.46 -6.81
CA THR A 141 2.11 -21.46 -6.42
C THR A 141 1.42 -22.78 -6.04
N PHE A 142 2.18 -23.78 -5.60
CA PHE A 142 1.70 -25.10 -5.23
C PHE A 142 2.11 -25.40 -3.78
N MET A 143 1.18 -25.89 -2.98
CA MET A 143 1.38 -26.28 -1.59
C MET A 143 1.30 -27.80 -1.47
N GLY A 144 2.46 -28.44 -1.41
CA GLY A 144 2.58 -29.89 -1.30
C GLY A 144 3.86 -30.39 -1.96
N PRO A 145 4.21 -31.67 -1.78
CA PRO A 145 5.42 -32.26 -2.36
C PRO A 145 5.32 -32.47 -3.89
N LEU A 146 4.13 -32.39 -4.46
CA LEU A 146 3.87 -32.57 -5.89
C LEU A 146 3.19 -31.31 -6.45
N GLU A 147 3.61 -30.90 -7.64
CA GLU A 147 2.97 -29.81 -8.41
C GLU A 147 1.70 -30.31 -9.11
N ASP A 148 0.75 -30.83 -8.34
CA ASP A 148 -0.57 -31.20 -8.86
C ASP A 148 -1.57 -30.04 -8.76
N SER A 149 -2.66 -30.12 -9.53
CA SER A 149 -3.69 -29.07 -9.54
C SER A 149 -4.46 -28.95 -8.23
N ALA A 150 -4.47 -29.99 -7.39
CA ALA A 150 -5.12 -29.98 -6.08
C ALA A 150 -4.33 -29.16 -5.04
N ALA A 151 -3.02 -28.99 -5.26
CA ALA A 151 -2.12 -28.22 -4.40
C ALA A 151 -2.12 -26.71 -4.69
N VAL A 152 -2.91 -26.20 -5.64
CA VAL A 152 -2.84 -24.78 -6.04
C VAL A 152 -3.20 -23.84 -4.89
N VAL A 153 -2.30 -22.90 -4.59
CA VAL A 153 -2.53 -21.80 -3.66
C VAL A 153 -2.03 -20.48 -4.26
N TYR A 154 -2.47 -19.37 -3.69
CA TYR A 154 -2.14 -18.03 -4.18
C TYR A 154 -1.44 -17.21 -3.10
N LEU A 155 -0.54 -16.32 -3.52
CA LEU A 155 -0.11 -15.23 -2.66
C LEU A 155 -1.20 -14.16 -2.68
N ARG A 156 -1.65 -13.73 -1.50
CA ARG A 156 -2.76 -12.79 -1.37
C ARG A 156 -2.51 -11.46 -2.12
N PRO A 157 -3.47 -10.96 -2.93
CA PRO A 157 -3.38 -9.67 -3.60
C PRO A 157 -3.78 -8.47 -2.74
N GLU A 158 -4.37 -8.77 -1.57
CA GLU A 158 -4.78 -7.82 -0.53
C GLU A 158 -4.76 -8.46 0.86
N THR A 159 -4.86 -7.68 1.93
CA THR A 159 -4.87 -8.20 3.31
C THR A 159 -6.28 -8.42 3.88
N ALA A 160 -7.28 -7.75 3.32
CA ALA A 160 -8.68 -7.74 3.74
C ALA A 160 -9.31 -9.14 3.90
N GLN A 161 -9.05 -10.07 2.97
CA GLN A 161 -9.64 -11.40 3.02
C GLN A 161 -9.31 -12.18 4.30
N GLY A 162 -8.10 -11.97 4.86
CA GLY A 162 -7.71 -12.56 6.14
C GLY A 162 -8.57 -12.08 7.31
N ILE A 163 -9.05 -10.84 7.24
CA ILE A 163 -9.94 -10.23 8.23
C ILE A 163 -11.34 -10.83 8.11
N TYR A 164 -11.90 -10.92 6.90
CA TYR A 164 -13.25 -11.42 6.69
C TYR A 164 -13.44 -12.87 7.16
N VAL A 165 -12.49 -13.75 6.84
CA VAL A 165 -12.57 -15.16 7.27
C VAL A 165 -12.40 -15.33 8.78
N ASN A 166 -11.85 -14.33 9.47
CA ASN A 166 -11.66 -14.31 10.92
C ASN A 166 -12.64 -13.39 11.67
N PHE A 167 -13.65 -12.82 10.99
CA PHE A 167 -14.60 -11.87 11.57
C PHE A 167 -15.18 -12.39 12.90
N LEU A 168 -15.77 -13.59 12.89
CA LEU A 168 -16.36 -14.18 14.09
C LEU A 168 -15.31 -14.61 15.12
N ASN A 169 -14.14 -15.09 14.69
CA ASN A 169 -13.07 -15.50 15.62
C ASN A 169 -12.60 -14.30 16.46
N VAL A 170 -12.39 -13.15 15.81
CA VAL A 170 -11.99 -11.92 16.50
C VAL A 170 -13.15 -11.41 17.35
N GLN A 171 -14.33 -11.23 16.77
CA GLN A 171 -15.52 -10.73 17.48
C GLN A 171 -15.79 -11.50 18.77
N GLN A 172 -15.75 -12.82 18.73
CA GLN A 172 -16.06 -13.68 19.87
C GLN A 172 -14.95 -13.67 20.93
N SER A 173 -13.68 -13.72 20.52
CA SER A 173 -12.55 -13.78 21.45
C SER A 173 -12.32 -12.47 22.19
N THR A 174 -12.60 -11.34 21.54
CA THR A 174 -12.46 -10.00 22.14
C THR A 174 -13.77 -9.46 22.72
N ARG A 175 -14.89 -10.16 22.47
CA ARG A 175 -16.25 -9.78 22.89
C ARG A 175 -16.69 -8.41 22.37
N GLN A 176 -16.11 -7.98 21.24
CA GLN A 176 -16.51 -6.75 20.58
C GLN A 176 -17.97 -6.82 20.12
N LYS A 177 -18.61 -5.66 20.09
CA LYS A 177 -19.96 -5.46 19.56
C LYS A 177 -19.87 -4.58 18.35
N VAL A 178 -20.75 -4.79 17.37
CA VAL A 178 -20.89 -3.85 16.26
C VAL A 178 -21.37 -2.50 16.82
N PRO A 179 -20.80 -1.36 16.38
CA PRO A 179 -19.71 -1.24 15.41
C PRO A 179 -18.32 -1.51 16.01
N PHE A 180 -17.48 -2.26 15.29
CA PHE A 180 -16.06 -2.47 15.63
C PHE A 180 -15.25 -2.80 14.37
N GLY A 181 -13.94 -2.64 14.43
CA GLY A 181 -13.02 -2.90 13.34
C GLY A 181 -12.00 -3.99 13.63
N ILE A 182 -11.40 -4.49 12.56
CA ILE A 182 -10.22 -5.35 12.60
C ILE A 182 -9.19 -4.74 11.64
N ALA A 183 -7.98 -4.52 12.15
CA ALA A 183 -6.89 -3.92 11.43
C ALA A 183 -5.74 -4.93 11.23
N GLN A 184 -5.09 -4.86 10.07
CA GLN A 184 -3.95 -5.68 9.74
C GLN A 184 -2.91 -4.85 8.98
N ILE A 185 -1.64 -5.12 9.26
CA ILE A 185 -0.54 -4.69 8.40
C ILE A 185 0.16 -5.92 7.88
N GLY A 186 0.35 -6.02 6.57
CA GLY A 186 1.06 -7.17 6.02
C GLY A 186 1.34 -7.07 4.53
N LYS A 187 2.09 -8.06 4.03
CA LYS A 187 2.46 -8.14 2.62
C LYS A 187 1.27 -8.51 1.74
N ALA A 188 1.23 -7.95 0.54
CA ALA A 188 0.35 -8.30 -0.56
C ALA A 188 1.15 -8.34 -1.87
N PHE A 189 0.64 -9.11 -2.83
CA PHE A 189 1.37 -9.42 -4.06
C PHE A 189 0.48 -9.24 -5.28
N ARG A 190 0.94 -8.45 -6.25
CA ARG A 190 0.24 -8.24 -7.53
C ARG A 190 1.23 -8.48 -8.66
N ASN A 191 0.90 -9.37 -9.58
CA ASN A 191 1.72 -9.74 -10.73
C ASN A 191 1.61 -8.68 -11.83
N GLU A 192 1.98 -7.45 -11.49
CA GLU A 192 1.85 -6.25 -12.30
C GLU A 192 2.48 -6.42 -13.69
N ILE A 193 1.72 -6.07 -14.73
CA ILE A 193 2.15 -6.21 -16.13
C ILE A 193 3.16 -5.12 -16.49
N THR A 194 2.84 -3.87 -16.17
CA THR A 194 3.68 -2.71 -16.48
C THR A 194 4.07 -2.00 -15.19
N PRO A 195 5.09 -2.49 -14.48
CA PRO A 195 5.55 -1.79 -13.30
C PRO A 195 6.36 -0.53 -13.67
N GLY A 196 6.41 0.44 -12.76
CA GLY A 196 7.07 1.72 -13.03
C GLY A 196 7.02 2.68 -11.84
N ASN A 197 7.71 3.82 -11.99
CA ASN A 197 7.76 4.90 -11.00
C ASN A 197 8.29 4.45 -9.63
N PHE A 198 9.45 3.78 -9.64
CA PHE A 198 10.15 3.33 -8.43
C PHE A 198 9.32 2.38 -7.56
N ILE A 199 9.08 2.71 -6.29
CA ILE A 199 8.27 1.91 -5.35
C ILE A 199 6.76 2.20 -5.45
N PHE A 200 6.31 3.01 -6.41
CA PHE A 200 4.89 3.35 -6.56
C PHE A 200 4.06 2.18 -7.11
N ARG A 201 4.61 1.42 -8.06
CA ARG A 201 4.01 0.19 -8.61
C ARG A 201 5.01 -0.97 -8.50
N THR A 202 4.80 -1.82 -7.50
CA THR A 202 5.65 -2.98 -7.19
C THR A 202 4.85 -4.26 -7.24
N ARG A 203 5.55 -5.41 -7.33
CA ARG A 203 4.91 -6.73 -7.30
C ARG A 203 4.69 -7.28 -5.90
N GLU A 204 5.47 -6.77 -4.96
CA GLU A 204 5.42 -7.06 -3.54
C GLU A 204 5.41 -5.73 -2.79
N PHE A 205 4.45 -5.56 -1.89
CA PHE A 205 4.30 -4.36 -1.06
C PHE A 205 3.58 -4.72 0.24
N GLU A 206 3.55 -3.79 1.18
CA GLU A 206 2.78 -3.89 2.42
C GLU A 206 1.58 -2.95 2.38
N GLN A 207 0.46 -3.44 2.88
CA GLN A 207 -0.75 -2.65 3.09
C GLN A 207 -1.04 -2.52 4.57
N MET A 208 -1.65 -1.41 4.94
CA MET A 208 -2.22 -1.14 6.26
C MET A 208 -3.72 -1.01 6.05
N GLU A 209 -4.46 -2.08 6.31
CA GLU A 209 -5.90 -2.15 6.03
C GLU A 209 -6.69 -2.32 7.32
N MET A 210 -7.89 -1.74 7.34
CA MET A 210 -8.84 -1.89 8.42
C MET A 210 -10.24 -2.09 7.83
N GLN A 211 -10.96 -3.06 8.38
CA GLN A 211 -12.34 -3.36 8.03
C GLN A 211 -13.22 -3.05 9.24
N PHE A 212 -14.05 -2.01 9.13
CA PHE A 212 -14.95 -1.55 10.18
C PHE A 212 -16.35 -2.11 9.94
N PHE A 213 -16.76 -3.05 10.77
CA PHE A 213 -18.06 -3.71 10.71
C PHE A 213 -19.09 -2.84 11.42
N VAL A 214 -20.18 -2.52 10.73
CA VAL A 214 -21.20 -1.54 11.17
C VAL A 214 -22.62 -2.04 10.88
N GLU A 215 -23.61 -1.51 11.59
CA GLU A 215 -25.01 -1.72 11.20
C GLU A 215 -25.28 -1.18 9.80
N PRO A 216 -26.11 -1.85 8.98
CA PRO A 216 -26.42 -1.37 7.64
C PRO A 216 -26.96 0.06 7.59
N GLU A 217 -27.75 0.46 8.58
CA GLU A 217 -28.41 1.76 8.68
C GLU A 217 -27.42 2.90 9.03
N SER A 218 -26.36 2.61 9.79
CA SER A 218 -25.34 3.60 10.21
C SER A 218 -24.13 3.64 9.28
N ALA A 219 -24.09 2.80 8.24
CA ALA A 219 -22.88 2.57 7.46
C ALA A 219 -22.34 3.81 6.72
N MET A 220 -23.23 4.68 6.23
CA MET A 220 -22.80 5.94 5.58
C MET A 220 -22.28 6.99 6.58
N GLU A 221 -22.79 7.00 7.81
CA GLU A 221 -22.27 7.86 8.88
C GLU A 221 -20.82 7.47 9.22
N TRP A 222 -20.59 6.17 9.41
CA TRP A 222 -19.26 5.64 9.65
C TRP A 222 -18.31 5.82 8.46
N PHE A 223 -18.81 5.72 7.23
CA PHE A 223 -18.04 6.03 6.03
C PHE A 223 -17.51 7.46 6.03
N GLU A 224 -18.39 8.44 6.29
CA GLU A 224 -18.00 9.86 6.36
C GLU A 224 -17.04 10.15 7.52
N TYR A 225 -17.26 9.51 8.68
CA TYR A 225 -16.33 9.56 9.81
C TYR A 225 -14.93 9.07 9.42
N TRP A 226 -14.82 7.86 8.85
CA TRP A 226 -13.54 7.29 8.46
C TRP A 226 -12.86 8.11 7.36
N LYS A 227 -13.61 8.61 6.38
CA LYS A 227 -13.07 9.52 5.36
C LYS A 227 -12.35 10.72 5.99
N GLY A 228 -12.99 11.37 6.97
CA GLY A 228 -12.41 12.50 7.71
C GLY A 228 -11.19 12.09 8.54
N GLU A 229 -11.30 11.02 9.33
CA GLU A 229 -10.23 10.52 10.20
C GLU A 229 -8.97 10.13 9.42
N ARG A 230 -9.12 9.48 8.25
CA ARG A 230 -7.97 9.06 7.44
C ARG A 230 -7.23 10.24 6.83
N MET A 231 -7.94 11.24 6.32
CA MET A 231 -7.32 12.51 5.87
C MET A 231 -6.61 13.25 7.02
N ALA A 232 -7.24 13.32 8.20
CA ALA A 232 -6.61 13.93 9.38
C ALA A 232 -5.34 13.18 9.80
N TRP A 233 -5.33 11.85 9.72
CA TRP A 233 -4.14 11.05 9.99
C TRP A 233 -3.01 11.35 9.02
N HIS A 234 -3.28 11.44 7.71
CA HIS A 234 -2.28 11.82 6.71
C HIS A 234 -1.69 13.22 6.96
N ARG A 235 -2.54 14.21 7.27
CA ARG A 235 -2.07 15.56 7.66
C ARG A 235 -1.17 15.51 8.90
N SER A 236 -1.47 14.63 9.85
CA SER A 236 -0.66 14.46 11.06
C SER A 236 0.77 13.97 10.78
N LEU A 237 1.05 13.42 9.59
CA LEU A 237 2.40 13.02 9.18
C LEU A 237 3.29 14.22 8.80
N GLY A 238 2.73 15.44 8.78
CA GLY A 238 3.43 16.66 8.40
C GLY A 238 3.50 16.88 6.90
N LEU A 239 2.59 16.26 6.14
CA LEU A 239 2.48 16.44 4.69
C LEU A 239 1.92 17.82 4.34
N ASP A 240 2.37 18.40 3.23
CA ASP A 240 1.80 19.64 2.70
C ASP A 240 0.31 19.47 2.35
N GLU A 241 -0.54 20.30 2.97
CA GLU A 241 -1.99 20.28 2.73
C GLU A 241 -2.35 20.62 1.28
N GLY A 242 -1.55 21.45 0.61
CA GLY A 242 -1.76 21.80 -0.80
C GLY A 242 -1.55 20.63 -1.76
N ARG A 243 -0.89 19.56 -1.30
CA ARG A 243 -0.61 18.35 -2.07
C ARG A 243 -1.54 17.20 -1.72
N LEU A 244 -2.47 17.37 -0.78
CA LEU A 244 -3.46 16.37 -0.41
C LEU A 244 -4.84 16.73 -0.93
N ARG A 245 -5.56 15.75 -1.48
CA ARG A 245 -6.97 15.93 -1.86
C ARG A 245 -7.76 14.64 -1.72
N PHE A 246 -9.08 14.80 -1.70
CA PHE A 246 -9.99 13.69 -1.96
C PHE A 246 -10.27 13.56 -3.45
N HIS A 247 -10.35 12.32 -3.92
CA HIS A 247 -10.88 11.97 -5.25
C HIS A 247 -12.04 11.01 -5.07
N GLN A 248 -13.23 11.40 -5.54
CA GLN A 248 -14.38 10.52 -5.52
C GLN A 248 -14.32 9.60 -6.75
N HIS A 249 -14.50 8.30 -6.54
CA HIS A 249 -14.60 7.36 -7.66
C HIS A 249 -15.84 7.67 -8.49
N THR A 250 -15.67 7.67 -9.81
CA THR A 250 -16.77 7.72 -10.77
C THR A 250 -17.46 6.36 -10.89
N ASP A 251 -18.64 6.30 -11.51
CA ASP A 251 -19.37 5.05 -11.77
C ASP A 251 -18.54 3.98 -12.53
N LYS A 252 -17.50 4.40 -13.26
CA LYS A 252 -16.59 3.51 -14.00
C LYS A 252 -15.43 2.99 -13.14
N GLU A 253 -15.11 3.66 -12.04
CA GLU A 253 -14.02 3.32 -11.13
C GLU A 253 -14.51 2.53 -9.92
N LEU A 254 -15.79 2.67 -9.55
CA LEU A 254 -16.40 1.91 -8.46
C LEU A 254 -16.27 0.41 -8.71
N ALA A 255 -15.63 -0.29 -7.76
CA ALA A 255 -15.66 -1.74 -7.72
C ALA A 255 -17.10 -2.24 -7.59
N HIS A 256 -17.39 -3.41 -8.18
CA HIS A 256 -18.74 -3.98 -8.24
C HIS A 256 -19.46 -4.15 -6.88
N TYR A 257 -18.73 -4.13 -5.77
CA TYR A 257 -19.25 -4.21 -4.40
C TYR A 257 -19.35 -2.87 -3.66
N ALA A 258 -18.76 -1.78 -4.18
CA ALA A 258 -18.65 -0.51 -3.46
C ALA A 258 -19.90 0.37 -3.68
N LYS A 259 -20.54 0.81 -2.59
CA LYS A 259 -21.64 1.80 -2.64
C LYS A 259 -21.13 3.24 -2.75
N ALA A 260 -19.97 3.51 -2.17
CA ALA A 260 -19.26 4.78 -2.23
C ALA A 260 -17.76 4.51 -2.02
N ALA A 261 -16.91 5.26 -2.72
CA ALA A 261 -15.47 5.12 -2.66
C ALA A 261 -14.79 6.47 -2.83
N PHE A 262 -13.83 6.76 -1.96
CA PHE A 262 -13.01 7.95 -2.01
C PHE A 262 -11.55 7.59 -1.79
N ASP A 263 -10.68 8.16 -2.62
CA ASP A 263 -9.25 8.08 -2.41
C ASP A 263 -8.75 9.32 -1.70
N VAL A 264 -7.86 9.12 -0.74
CA VAL A 264 -6.89 10.14 -0.36
C VAL A 264 -5.77 10.10 -1.41
N GLN A 265 -5.60 11.21 -2.13
CA GLN A 265 -4.56 11.37 -3.13
C GLN A 265 -3.50 12.35 -2.66
N PHE A 266 -2.25 12.07 -3.04
CA PHE A 266 -1.11 12.96 -2.88
C PHE A 266 -0.54 13.35 -4.24
N ASP A 267 -0.18 14.62 -4.42
CA ASP A 267 0.51 15.10 -5.62
C ASP A 267 1.99 14.75 -5.57
N PHE A 268 2.42 13.74 -6.32
CA PHE A 268 3.83 13.36 -6.44
C PHE A 268 4.65 14.29 -7.34
N GLY A 269 4.03 15.27 -8.00
CA GLY A 269 4.67 16.17 -8.95
C GLY A 269 5.02 15.50 -10.27
N GLY A 270 5.75 16.25 -11.11
CA GLY A 270 6.20 15.78 -12.42
C GLY A 270 5.06 15.22 -13.28
N THR A 271 5.32 14.09 -13.94
CA THR A 271 4.32 13.39 -14.78
C THR A 271 3.38 12.47 -13.98
N LEU A 272 3.70 12.20 -12.71
CA LEU A 272 2.91 11.30 -11.87
C LEU A 272 1.69 12.00 -11.29
N GLY A 273 1.83 13.27 -10.90
CA GLY A 273 0.74 14.10 -10.40
C GLY A 273 0.04 13.51 -9.18
N PHE A 274 -1.25 13.82 -9.03
CA PHE A 274 -2.10 13.25 -7.98
C PHE A 274 -2.31 11.75 -8.16
N GLN A 275 -1.94 10.99 -7.14
CA GLN A 275 -2.12 9.54 -7.09
C GLN A 275 -2.64 9.10 -5.73
N GLU A 276 -3.37 7.99 -5.74
CA GLU A 276 -3.95 7.33 -4.56
C GLU A 276 -2.86 6.81 -3.60
N ILE A 277 -2.99 7.16 -2.32
CA ILE A 277 -2.16 6.66 -1.22
C ILE A 277 -2.95 5.87 -0.18
N GLU A 278 -4.26 6.11 -0.09
CA GLU A 278 -5.21 5.36 0.72
C GLU A 278 -6.62 5.43 0.10
N GLY A 279 -7.30 4.29 0.02
CA GLY A 279 -8.71 4.20 -0.36
C GLY A 279 -9.62 4.03 0.86
N VAL A 280 -10.77 4.71 0.86
CA VAL A 280 -11.86 4.55 1.84
C VAL A 280 -13.11 4.08 1.10
N HIS A 281 -13.60 2.88 1.42
CA HIS A 281 -14.66 2.22 0.66
C HIS A 281 -15.82 1.79 1.56
N HIS A 282 -17.05 2.07 1.13
CA HIS A 282 -18.24 1.41 1.67
C HIS A 282 -18.52 0.15 0.86
N ARG A 283 -18.18 -1.02 1.40
CA ARG A 283 -18.27 -2.33 0.70
C ARG A 283 -19.61 -3.06 0.87
N GLY A 284 -20.51 -2.49 1.67
CA GLY A 284 -21.76 -3.18 2.02
C GLY A 284 -21.45 -4.45 2.79
N ASN A 285 -22.24 -5.50 2.59
CA ASN A 285 -22.04 -6.81 3.23
C ASN A 285 -21.54 -7.87 2.24
N PHE A 286 -21.03 -7.45 1.06
CA PHE A 286 -20.63 -8.35 -0.02
C PHE A 286 -19.62 -9.39 0.45
N ASP A 287 -18.53 -8.96 1.09
CA ASP A 287 -17.44 -9.86 1.46
C ASP A 287 -17.90 -10.97 2.44
N LEU A 288 -18.70 -10.62 3.46
CA LEU A 288 -19.24 -11.61 4.39
C LEU A 288 -20.32 -12.50 3.76
N THR A 289 -21.11 -11.96 2.84
CA THR A 289 -22.11 -12.73 2.08
C THR A 289 -21.43 -13.82 1.25
N GLN A 290 -20.43 -13.43 0.45
CA GLN A 290 -19.67 -14.35 -0.39
C GLN A 290 -18.99 -15.45 0.43
N HIS A 291 -18.32 -15.10 1.53
CA HIS A 291 -17.67 -16.11 2.38
C HIS A 291 -18.68 -17.02 3.08
N GLN A 292 -19.83 -16.50 3.51
CA GLN A 292 -20.90 -17.31 4.08
C GLN A 292 -21.42 -18.34 3.08
N GLU A 293 -21.67 -17.92 1.84
CA GLU A 293 -22.16 -18.80 0.76
C GLU A 293 -21.14 -19.88 0.38
N PHE A 294 -19.88 -19.50 0.15
CA PHE A 294 -18.85 -20.43 -0.31
C PHE A 294 -18.33 -21.37 0.78
N SER A 295 -18.41 -20.98 2.05
CA SER A 295 -17.97 -21.81 3.19
C SER A 295 -19.10 -22.64 3.81
N GLY A 296 -20.37 -22.25 3.62
CA GLY A 296 -21.52 -22.82 4.31
C GLY A 296 -21.58 -22.49 5.82
N LYS A 297 -20.73 -21.58 6.31
CA LYS A 297 -20.73 -21.12 7.71
C LYS A 297 -21.49 -19.80 7.82
N LYS A 298 -22.36 -19.69 8.83
CA LYS A 298 -23.05 -18.43 9.13
C LYS A 298 -22.06 -17.40 9.68
N LEU A 299 -21.96 -16.25 9.04
CA LEU A 299 -21.12 -15.12 9.44
C LEU A 299 -21.94 -13.93 9.99
N GLU A 300 -23.23 -14.15 10.26
CA GLU A 300 -24.14 -13.15 10.82
C GLU A 300 -23.74 -12.76 12.26
N TYR A 301 -23.73 -11.47 12.53
CA TYR A 301 -23.68 -10.93 13.88
C TYR A 301 -25.06 -11.04 14.54
N PHE A 302 -25.10 -11.37 15.83
CA PHE A 302 -26.33 -11.41 16.63
C PHE A 302 -26.34 -10.25 17.62
N ASP A 303 -27.19 -9.26 17.36
CA ASP A 303 -27.46 -8.18 18.31
C ASP A 303 -28.45 -8.66 19.36
N GLN A 304 -27.97 -8.75 20.60
CA GLN A 304 -28.77 -9.20 21.74
C GLN A 304 -29.82 -8.17 22.18
N VAL A 305 -29.57 -6.88 21.95
CA VAL A 305 -30.48 -5.79 22.37
C VAL A 305 -31.67 -5.72 21.42
N ALA A 306 -31.40 -5.73 20.11
CA ALA A 306 -32.44 -5.77 19.08
C ALA A 306 -32.99 -7.18 18.81
N ASN A 307 -32.38 -8.22 19.39
CA ASN A 307 -32.71 -9.63 19.20
C ASN A 307 -32.80 -10.05 17.72
N GLN A 308 -31.81 -9.62 16.92
CA GLN A 308 -31.78 -9.83 15.47
C GLN A 308 -30.41 -10.32 14.98
N ARG A 309 -30.42 -11.05 13.87
CA ARG A 309 -29.21 -11.46 13.16
C ARG A 309 -29.12 -10.71 11.84
N TYR A 310 -27.92 -10.23 11.52
CA TYR A 310 -27.65 -9.58 10.25
C TYR A 310 -26.18 -9.73 9.86
N LEU A 311 -25.89 -9.58 8.57
CA LEU A 311 -24.52 -9.39 8.10
C LEU A 311 -24.18 -7.90 8.18
N PRO A 312 -23.17 -7.50 8.97
CA PRO A 312 -22.79 -6.09 9.05
C PRO A 312 -22.30 -5.57 7.71
N ASN A 313 -22.51 -4.28 7.47
CA ASN A 313 -21.81 -3.59 6.39
C ASN A 313 -20.35 -3.37 6.80
N ILE A 314 -19.50 -3.15 5.81
CA ILE A 314 -18.06 -2.93 5.99
C ILE A 314 -17.68 -1.56 5.43
N VAL A 315 -17.04 -0.75 6.27
CA VAL A 315 -16.27 0.42 5.85
C VAL A 315 -14.80 0.04 5.88
N GLU A 316 -14.16 0.06 4.72
CA GLU A 316 -12.75 -0.28 4.54
C GLU A 316 -11.90 0.99 4.49
N THR A 317 -10.73 0.94 5.11
CA THR A 317 -9.64 1.89 4.86
C THR A 317 -8.41 1.09 4.44
N SER A 318 -7.84 1.34 3.26
CA SER A 318 -6.70 0.60 2.72
C SER A 318 -5.59 1.56 2.30
N ALA A 319 -4.51 1.63 3.10
CA ALA A 319 -3.34 2.44 2.80
C ALA A 319 -2.16 1.58 2.32
N GLY A 320 -1.48 2.00 1.25
CA GLY A 320 -0.24 1.36 0.81
C GLY A 320 0.96 1.85 1.63
N ALA A 321 1.55 1.01 2.49
CA ALA A 321 2.66 1.41 3.35
C ALA A 321 3.87 1.91 2.53
N ASP A 322 4.16 1.25 1.42
CA ASP A 322 5.23 1.63 0.49
C ASP A 322 4.91 2.96 -0.22
N ARG A 323 3.68 3.15 -0.71
CA ARG A 323 3.26 4.42 -1.33
C ARG A 323 3.33 5.58 -0.34
N VAL A 324 2.85 5.40 0.88
CA VAL A 324 2.92 6.44 1.91
C VAL A 324 4.38 6.71 2.33
N THR A 325 5.25 5.69 2.32
CA THR A 325 6.70 5.90 2.52
C THR A 325 7.31 6.75 1.41
N LEU A 326 6.94 6.50 0.15
CA LEU A 326 7.35 7.34 -0.99
C LEU A 326 6.82 8.77 -0.84
N THR A 327 5.56 8.94 -0.43
CA THR A 327 4.96 10.26 -0.14
C THR A 327 5.79 11.04 0.87
N LEU A 328 6.22 10.42 1.97
CA LEU A 328 7.08 11.07 2.96
C LEU A 328 8.42 11.52 2.37
N LEU A 329 9.04 10.71 1.50
CA LEU A 329 10.30 11.06 0.85
C LEU A 329 10.13 12.20 -0.16
N VAL A 330 9.06 12.17 -0.94
CA VAL A 330 8.73 13.19 -1.96
C VAL A 330 8.36 14.52 -1.32
N ASP A 331 7.62 14.50 -0.22
CA ASP A 331 7.24 15.72 0.49
C ASP A 331 8.41 16.34 1.28
N ALA A 332 9.27 15.50 1.84
CA ALA A 332 10.40 15.96 2.64
C ALA A 332 11.58 16.49 1.82
N TYR A 333 11.71 16.13 0.54
CA TYR A 333 12.88 16.47 -0.27
C TYR A 333 12.99 17.98 -0.55
N ARG A 334 14.14 18.56 -0.19
CA ARG A 334 14.46 19.98 -0.42
C ARG A 334 15.91 20.11 -0.86
N GLU A 335 16.14 21.06 -1.77
CA GLU A 335 17.48 21.57 -2.09
C GLU A 335 17.59 22.99 -1.52
N GLU A 336 18.62 23.23 -0.72
CA GLU A 336 18.87 24.52 -0.05
C GLU A 336 20.23 25.06 -0.49
N GLU A 337 20.28 26.35 -0.82
CA GLU A 337 21.52 27.09 -1.04
C GLU A 337 22.06 27.59 0.30
N VAL A 338 23.27 27.17 0.67
CA VAL A 338 23.93 27.55 1.92
C VAL A 338 25.38 27.91 1.62
N GLU A 339 25.76 29.16 1.91
CA GLU A 339 27.14 29.66 1.73
C GLU A 339 27.69 29.50 0.30
N GLY A 340 26.81 29.45 -0.71
CA GLY A 340 27.18 29.27 -2.12
C GLY A 340 27.24 27.81 -2.59
N ASP A 341 26.94 26.86 -1.71
CA ASP A 341 26.83 25.43 -2.02
C ASP A 341 25.37 24.94 -1.92
N THR A 342 24.96 24.06 -2.84
CA THR A 342 23.67 23.38 -2.76
C THR A 342 23.77 22.16 -1.85
N ARG A 343 22.90 22.05 -0.84
CA ARG A 343 22.73 20.85 -0.02
C ARG A 343 21.34 20.25 -0.17
N VAL A 344 21.24 18.93 0.00
CA VAL A 344 19.97 18.20 0.04
C VAL A 344 19.56 17.98 1.49
N VAL A 345 18.31 18.32 1.82
CA VAL A 345 17.70 18.12 3.14
C VAL A 345 16.42 17.31 2.98
N LEU A 346 16.23 16.31 3.86
CA LEU A 346 14.94 15.63 4.04
C LEU A 346 14.25 16.21 5.28
N GLY A 347 13.30 17.11 5.07
CA GLY A 347 12.47 17.73 6.11
C GLY A 347 11.39 16.79 6.66
N LEU A 348 11.76 15.57 7.08
CA LEU A 348 10.83 14.59 7.63
C LEU A 348 10.29 15.05 8.98
N HIS A 349 9.00 14.80 9.23
CA HIS A 349 8.43 15.02 10.56
C HIS A 349 9.20 14.20 11.63
N PRO A 350 9.57 14.76 12.79
CA PRO A 350 10.44 14.08 13.77
C PRO A 350 9.95 12.70 14.20
N ALA A 351 8.63 12.51 14.27
CA ALA A 351 8.02 11.23 14.60
C ALA A 351 8.32 10.10 13.60
N VAL A 352 8.50 10.41 12.30
CA VAL A 352 8.78 9.39 11.26
C VAL A 352 10.24 9.32 10.86
N ALA A 353 11.05 10.33 11.20
CA ALA A 353 12.49 10.36 10.90
C ALA A 353 13.20 9.05 11.31
N PRO A 354 13.99 8.41 10.43
CA PRO A 354 14.59 7.11 10.71
C PRO A 354 15.64 7.15 11.83
N ILE A 355 16.30 8.30 12.00
CA ILE A 355 17.25 8.57 13.08
C ILE A 355 16.73 9.78 13.84
N LYS A 356 16.71 9.70 15.18
CA LYS A 356 16.15 10.75 16.04
C LYS A 356 17.18 11.76 16.52
N ALA A 357 18.45 11.37 16.57
CA ALA A 357 19.56 12.24 16.95
C ALA A 357 20.86 11.80 16.26
N GLY A 358 21.76 12.76 16.04
CA GLY A 358 23.15 12.52 15.66
C GLY A 358 24.07 13.09 16.74
N VAL A 359 25.03 12.29 17.19
CA VAL A 359 26.04 12.70 18.16
C VAL A 359 27.36 12.88 17.41
N PHE A 360 27.93 14.08 17.44
CA PHE A 360 29.16 14.38 16.70
C PHE A 360 30.18 15.04 17.63
N PRO A 361 31.34 14.41 17.90
CA PRO A 361 32.39 15.04 18.69
C PRO A 361 33.05 16.13 17.84
N LEU A 362 33.18 17.33 18.38
CA LEU A 362 33.75 18.46 17.64
C LEU A 362 35.22 18.22 17.26
N VAL A 363 35.98 17.58 18.15
CA VAL A 363 37.37 17.17 17.91
C VAL A 363 37.60 15.72 18.32
N LYS A 364 38.62 15.08 17.74
CA LYS A 364 39.01 13.68 18.03
C LYS A 364 39.89 13.52 19.27
N LYS A 365 39.92 14.51 20.16
CA LYS A 365 40.82 14.57 21.33
C LYS A 365 40.09 15.16 22.54
N ASP A 366 40.83 15.38 23.63
CA ASP A 366 40.35 16.07 24.84
C ASP A 366 39.14 15.39 25.50
N GLY A 367 39.03 14.06 25.38
CA GLY A 367 37.93 13.29 25.98
C GLY A 367 36.59 13.37 25.23
N MET A 368 36.50 14.15 24.13
CA MET A 368 35.24 14.33 23.40
C MET A 368 34.72 13.04 22.74
N PRO A 369 35.55 12.16 22.14
CA PRO A 369 35.07 10.88 21.62
C PRO A 369 34.47 9.97 22.69
N GLU A 370 35.03 9.97 23.90
CA GLU A 370 34.55 9.17 25.02
C GLU A 370 33.18 9.65 25.49
N LEU A 371 33.02 10.96 25.67
CA LEU A 371 31.74 11.58 26.05
C LEU A 371 30.67 11.34 24.99
N ALA A 372 31.03 11.48 23.72
CA ALA A 372 30.09 11.27 22.61
C ALA A 372 29.67 9.79 22.52
N THR A 373 30.58 8.86 22.77
CA THR A 373 30.28 7.41 22.85
C THR A 373 29.36 7.09 24.04
N GLU A 374 29.58 7.72 25.18
CA GLU A 374 28.71 7.58 26.36
C GLU A 374 27.30 8.07 26.07
N LEU A 375 27.17 9.30 25.53
CA LEU A 375 25.88 9.86 25.15
C LEU A 375 25.16 9.01 24.10
N HIS A 376 25.88 8.53 23.08
CA HIS A 376 25.33 7.62 22.08
C HIS A 376 24.79 6.34 22.73
N ARG A 377 25.54 5.74 23.66
CA ARG A 377 25.15 4.51 24.36
C ARG A 377 23.89 4.71 25.20
N GLU A 378 23.74 5.87 25.84
CA GLU A 378 22.54 6.20 26.60
C GLU A 378 21.32 6.39 25.71
N LEU A 379 21.45 7.20 24.65
CA LEU A 379 20.33 7.49 23.75
C LEU A 379 19.88 6.26 22.94
N LYS A 380 20.83 5.41 22.49
CA LYS A 380 20.55 4.22 21.67
C LYS A 380 19.66 3.19 22.38
N ARG A 381 19.55 3.25 23.71
CA ARG A 381 18.62 2.39 24.48
C ARG A 381 17.15 2.68 24.17
N ARG A 382 16.83 3.89 23.69
CA ARG A 382 15.45 4.35 23.47
C ARG A 382 15.19 4.77 22.03
N PHE A 383 16.20 5.25 21.32
CA PHE A 383 16.04 5.83 19.99
C PHE A 383 17.09 5.32 19.01
N PRO A 384 16.77 5.21 17.71
CA PRO A 384 17.80 5.11 16.67
C PRO A 384 18.63 6.40 16.64
N VAL A 385 19.94 6.28 16.92
CA VAL A 385 20.87 7.41 17.01
C VAL A 385 22.12 7.13 16.19
N PHE A 386 22.55 8.14 15.43
CA PHE A 386 23.80 8.15 14.69
C PHE A 386 24.96 8.65 15.57
N TYR A 387 26.12 8.03 15.44
CA TYR A 387 27.39 8.51 16.01
C TYR A 387 28.47 8.38 14.93
#